data_AF-A0A833G187-F1
#
_entry.id   AF-A0A833G187-F1
#
_cell.length_a   1.000
_cell.length_b   1.000
_cell.length_c   1.000
_cell.angle_alpha   90.00
_cell.angle_beta   90.00
_cell.angle_gamma   90.00
#
_symmetry.space_group_name_H-M   'P 1'
#
loop_
_entity.id
_entity.type
_entity.pdbx_description
1 polymer ?
#
loop_
_entity_poly.entity_id
_entity_poly.type
_entity_poly.pdbx_seq_one_letter_code
_entity_poly.pdbx_strand_id
1 'polypeptide(L)' 'EEMVGLLFARYMSEPAALPEEWRLPTDAGETKRARSIADFLAGMTDRYAMAEHLRLFGDSKPIPSLLEKR' A
#
# COMPACT_ATOMS: atom_id res chain seq x y z
N GLU A 1 11.52 -3.52 -1.88
CA GLU A 1 10.71 -3.72 -0.65
C GLU A 1 10.21 -2.42 -0.02
N GLU A 2 10.87 -1.27 -0.19
CA GLU A 2 10.41 0.02 0.40
C GLU A 2 9.02 0.50 -0.04
N MET A 3 8.64 0.26 -1.30
CA MET A 3 7.32 0.67 -1.82
C MET A 3 6.16 0.00 -1.07
N VAL A 4 6.32 -1.30 -0.76
CA VAL A 4 5.33 -2.08 -0.02
C VAL A 4 5.18 -1.53 1.39
N GLY A 5 6.29 -1.18 2.06
CA GLY A 5 6.25 -0.56 3.38
C GLY A 5 5.53 0.80 3.39
N LEU A 6 5.75 1.64 2.37
CA LEU A 6 5.07 2.92 2.22
C LEU A 6 3.56 2.75 2.01
N LEU A 7 3.16 1.84 1.12
CA LEU A 7 1.76 1.52 0.87
C LEU A 7 1.09 0.95 2.12
N PHE A 8 1.75 0.03 2.82
CA PHE A 8 1.27 -0.53 4.09
C PHE A 8 0.99 0.55 5.12
N ALA A 9 1.96 1.45 5.36
CA ALA A 9 1.80 2.54 6.30
C ALA A 9 0.64 3.48 5.91
N ARG A 10 0.48 3.76 4.60
CA ARG A 10 -0.61 4.59 4.09
C ARG A 10 -1.98 3.95 4.33
N TYR A 11 -2.14 2.67 4.05
CA TYR A 11 -3.41 1.96 4.27
C TYR A 11 -3.72 1.74 5.74
N MET A 12 -2.71 1.60 6.59
CA MET A 12 -2.92 1.56 8.05
C MET A 12 -3.41 2.90 8.60
N SER A 13 -2.88 4.02 8.11
CA SER A 13 -3.34 5.37 8.51
C SER A 13 -4.69 5.74 7.89
N GLU A 14 -4.93 5.36 6.64
CA GLU A 14 -6.17 5.68 5.92
C GLU A 14 -6.76 4.43 5.27
N PRO A 15 -7.52 3.63 6.03
CA PRO A 15 -8.10 2.38 5.53
C PRO A 15 -9.09 2.60 4.37
N ALA A 16 -9.68 3.81 4.28
CA ALA A 16 -10.55 4.20 3.17
C ALA A 16 -9.82 4.27 1.82
N ALA A 17 -8.48 4.40 1.83
CA ALA A 17 -7.68 4.40 0.62
C ALA A 17 -7.60 3.02 -0.06
N LEU A 18 -7.89 1.94 0.68
CA LEU A 18 -8.00 0.58 0.12
C LEU A 18 -9.18 0.48 -0.86
N PRO A 19 -9.10 -0.43 -1.84
CA PRO A 19 -10.26 -0.83 -2.63
C PRO A 19 -11.40 -1.32 -1.72
N GLU A 20 -12.64 -1.06 -2.10
CA GLU A 20 -13.81 -1.32 -1.26
C GLU A 20 -13.92 -2.78 -0.79
N GLU A 21 -13.55 -3.73 -1.66
CA GLU A 21 -13.53 -5.17 -1.37
C GLU A 21 -12.52 -5.57 -0.26
N TRP A 22 -11.48 -4.75 -0.05
CA TRP A 22 -10.43 -4.97 0.96
C TRP A 22 -10.62 -4.11 2.22
N ARG A 23 -11.62 -3.23 2.26
CA ARG A 23 -11.90 -2.41 3.43
C ARG A 23 -12.51 -3.27 4.52
N LEU A 24 -11.85 -3.29 5.67
CA LEU A 24 -12.41 -3.89 6.88
C LEU A 24 -13.22 -2.87 7.68
N PRO A 25 -14.22 -3.32 8.47
CA PRO A 25 -14.91 -2.49 9.45
C PRO A 25 -13.93 -1.73 10.35
N THR A 26 -14.34 -0.54 10.79
CA THR A 26 -13.55 0.27 11.72
C THR A 26 -13.27 -0.45 13.04
N ASP A 27 -14.16 -1.36 13.48
CA ASP A 27 -14.02 -2.15 14.71
C ASP A 27 -13.20 -3.44 14.56
N ALA A 28 -12.78 -3.82 13.34
CA ALA A 28 -12.13 -5.11 13.06
C ALA A 28 -10.82 -5.35 13.86
N GLY A 29 -10.29 -4.32 14.52
CA GLY A 29 -9.07 -4.37 15.32
C GLY A 29 -7.82 -4.21 14.47
N GLU A 30 -6.76 -3.67 15.09
CA GLU A 30 -5.53 -3.31 14.39
C GLU A 30 -4.83 -4.51 13.73
N THR A 31 -4.76 -5.65 14.44
CA THR A 31 -4.11 -6.87 13.92
C THR A 31 -4.81 -7.43 12.68
N LYS A 32 -6.15 -7.47 12.66
CA LYS A 32 -6.89 -7.97 11.48
C LYS A 32 -6.72 -7.02 10.29
N ARG A 33 -6.69 -5.72 10.56
CA ARG A 33 -6.44 -4.70 9.53
C ARG A 33 -5.05 -4.83 8.93
N ALA A 34 -4.02 -4.91 9.77
CA ALA A 34 -2.65 -5.14 9.33
C ALA A 34 -2.53 -6.40 8.47
N ARG A 35 -3.17 -7.50 8.88
CA ARG A 35 -3.14 -8.75 8.13
C ARG A 35 -3.83 -8.63 6.77
N SER A 36 -5.02 -8.07 6.72
CA SER A 36 -5.74 -7.87 5.45
C SER A 36 -4.98 -6.96 4.48
N ILE A 37 -4.32 -5.91 4.97
CA ILE A 37 -3.46 -5.05 4.15
C ILE A 37 -2.23 -5.82 3.65
N ALA A 38 -1.61 -6.65 4.51
CA ALA A 38 -0.47 -7.47 4.10
C ALA A 38 -0.86 -8.49 3.03
N ASP A 39 -2.04 -9.14 3.16
CA ASP A 39 -2.57 -10.07 2.17
C ASP A 39 -2.86 -9.37 0.83
N PHE A 40 -3.43 -8.15 0.89
CA PHE A 40 -3.65 -7.32 -0.29
C PHE A 40 -2.33 -6.99 -1.02
N LEU A 41 -1.32 -6.55 -0.27
CA LEU A 41 0.00 -6.18 -0.82
C LEU A 41 0.76 -7.40 -1.35
N ALA A 42 0.65 -8.57 -0.70
CA ALA A 42 1.28 -9.80 -1.15
C ALA A 42 0.70 -10.32 -2.48
N GLY A 43 -0.56 -9.99 -2.78
CA GLY A 43 -1.21 -10.29 -4.05
C GLY A 43 -0.89 -9.30 -5.19
N MET A 44 -0.16 -8.22 -4.91
CA MET A 44 0.16 -7.21 -5.94
C MET A 44 1.29 -7.65 -6.86
N THR A 45 1.18 -7.25 -8.12
CA THR A 45 2.31 -7.25 -9.06
C THR A 45 3.07 -5.93 -8.94
N ASP A 46 4.35 -5.89 -9.32
CA ASP A 46 5.17 -4.66 -9.30
C ASP A 46 4.49 -3.49 -10.04
N ARG A 47 3.84 -3.80 -11.17
CA ARG A 47 3.10 -2.81 -11.96
C ARG A 47 1.92 -2.21 -11.19
N TYR A 48 1.19 -3.04 -10.45
CA TYR A 48 0.07 -2.56 -9.65
C TYR A 48 0.56 -1.73 -8.46
N ALA A 49 1.61 -2.18 -7.77
CA ALA A 49 2.23 -1.42 -6.68
C ALA A 49 2.71 -0.03 -7.15
N MET A 50 3.33 0.06 -8.33
CA MET A 50 3.73 1.35 -8.92
C MET A 50 2.54 2.25 -9.24
N ALA A 51 1.48 1.72 -9.86
CA ALA A 51 0.27 2.48 -10.15
C ALA A 51 -0.38 3.02 -8.88
N GLU A 52 -0.38 2.21 -7.83
CA GLU A 52 -1.01 2.55 -6.57
C GLU A 52 -0.17 3.54 -5.75
N HIS A 53 1.15 3.42 -5.83
CA HIS A 53 2.06 4.43 -5.32
C HIS A 53 1.85 5.78 -6.02
N LEU A 54 1.76 5.80 -7.35
CA LEU A 54 1.47 7.03 -8.10
C LEU A 54 0.10 7.61 -7.72
N ARG A 55 -0.91 6.78 -7.54
CA ARG A 55 -2.26 7.23 -7.13
C ARG A 55 -2.25 7.86 -5.74
N LEU A 56 -1.52 7.29 -4.79
CA LEU A 56 -1.57 7.68 -3.37
C LEU A 56 -0.55 8.75 -2.98
N PHE A 57 0.59 8.82 -3.67
CA PHE A 57 1.68 9.73 -3.35
C PHE A 57 2.02 10.70 -4.49
N GLY A 58 1.47 10.50 -5.69
CA GLY A 58 1.85 11.25 -6.90
C GLY A 58 3.29 10.97 -7.34
N ASP A 59 3.78 11.79 -8.26
CA ASP A 59 5.20 11.81 -8.70
C ASP A 59 6.17 12.40 -7.64
N SER A 60 5.66 12.85 -6.50
CA SER A 60 6.44 13.63 -5.53
C SER A 60 7.37 12.79 -4.65
N LYS A 61 7.16 11.48 -4.54
CA LYS A 61 8.03 10.60 -3.76
C LYS A 61 8.81 9.69 -4.71
N PRO A 62 10.13 9.88 -4.88
CA PRO A 62 10.92 8.90 -5.59
C PRO A 62 10.89 7.60 -4.80
N ILE A 63 10.65 6.50 -5.50
CA ILE A 63 10.81 5.15 -4.94
C ILE A 63 12.32 4.94 -4.83
N PRO A 64 12.90 4.86 -3.61
CA PRO A 64 14.35 4.98 -3.44
C PRO A 64 15.13 3.93 -4.24
N SER A 65 14.59 2.71 -4.36
CA SER A 65 15.21 1.60 -5.09
C SER A 65 15.13 1.68 -6.63
N LEU A 66 14.37 2.61 -7.22
CA LEU A 66 14.20 2.74 -8.68
C LEU A 66 15.13 3.80 -9.31
N LEU A 67 15.78 4.64 -8.50
CA LEU A 67 16.72 5.67 -8.99
C LEU A 67 18.16 5.20 -9.10
N GLU A 68 18.52 4.05 -8.52
CA GLU A 68 19.90 3.55 -8.46
C GLU A 68 20.28 2.59 -9.61
N LYS A 69 19.36 2.28 -10.54
CA LYS A 69 19.64 1.43 -11.71
C LYS A 69 19.62 2.22 -13.02
N ARG A 70 20.43 3.27 -13.10
CA ARG A 70 20.85 3.89 -14.37
C ARG A 70 22.35 3.81 -14.53
#